data_AF-A0AA42BB78-F1
#
_entry.id   AF-A0AA42BB78-F1
#
_cell.length_a   1.000
_cell.length_b   1.000
_cell.length_c   1.000
_cell.angle_alpha   90.00
_cell.angle_beta   90.00
_cell.angle_gamma   90.00
#
_symmetry.space_group_name_H-M   'P 1'
#
loop_
_entity.id
_entity.type
_entity.pdbx_description
1 polymer ?
#
loop_
_entity_poly.entity_id
_entity_poly.type
_entity_poly.pdbx_seq_one_letter_code
_entity_poly.pdbx_strand_id
1 'polypeptide(L)' 'MAVIHPGAPWPYEHLVGHACFYCHLPVEPPAVVWFGSEGPLLLHPGCVLDLFVRLARDVHEIECTTGRPTTV' A
#
# COMPACT_ATOMS: atom_id res chain seq x y z
N MET A 1 -9.15 1.40 0.70
CA MET A 1 -8.23 0.25 0.71
C MET A 1 -9.07 -1.02 0.82
N ALA A 2 -8.73 -2.07 0.06
CA ALA A 2 -9.40 -3.37 0.11
C ALA A 2 -8.35 -4.49 0.21
N VAL A 3 -8.76 -5.68 0.66
CA VAL A 3 -7.90 -6.88 0.69
C VAL A 3 -8.45 -7.89 -0.33
N ILE A 4 -7.61 -8.32 -1.25
CA ILE A 4 -7.87 -9.44 -2.16
C ILE A 4 -7.63 -10.72 -1.37
N HIS A 5 -8.61 -11.61 -1.31
CA HIS A 5 -8.47 -12.93 -0.70
C HIS A 5 -8.23 -14.01 -1.75
N PRO A 6 -7.71 -15.20 -1.39
CA PRO A 6 -7.64 -16.33 -2.32
C PRO A 6 -9.03 -16.64 -2.91
N GLY A 7 -9.10 -16.80 -4.24
CA GLY A 7 -10.37 -17.00 -4.94
C GLY A 7 -11.29 -15.77 -4.99
N ALA A 8 -10.76 -14.56 -4.75
CA ALA A 8 -11.53 -13.33 -4.86
C ALA A 8 -12.21 -13.23 -6.23
N PRO A 9 -13.55 -13.15 -6.29
CA PRO A 9 -14.26 -12.96 -7.54
C PRO A 9 -14.00 -11.55 -8.09
N TRP A 10 -14.49 -11.32 -9.30
CA TRP A 10 -14.51 -10.00 -9.94
C TRP A 10 -14.88 -8.88 -8.94
N PRO A 11 -14.19 -7.73 -8.93
CA PRO A 11 -13.27 -7.24 -9.96
C PRO A 11 -11.78 -7.52 -9.73
N TYR A 12 -11.33 -8.32 -8.76
CA TYR A 12 -9.91 -8.32 -8.36
C TYR A 12 -9.02 -9.40 -9.00
N GLU A 13 -9.60 -10.35 -9.73
CA GLU A 13 -8.87 -11.49 -10.31
C GLU A 13 -7.75 -11.06 -11.26
N HIS A 14 -7.98 -10.01 -12.05
CA HIS A 14 -6.99 -9.48 -12.99
C HIS A 14 -5.79 -8.77 -12.33
N LEU A 15 -5.82 -8.54 -11.01
CA LEU A 15 -4.75 -7.85 -10.28
C LEU A 15 -3.71 -8.83 -9.70
N VAL A 16 -4.01 -10.13 -9.70
CA VAL A 16 -3.08 -11.17 -9.24
C VAL A 16 -1.91 -11.29 -10.21
N GLY A 17 -0.68 -11.46 -9.69
CA GLY A 17 0.53 -11.56 -10.50
C GLY A 17 1.14 -10.22 -10.93
N HIS A 18 0.44 -9.10 -10.73
CA HIS A 18 1.01 -7.78 -10.93
C HIS A 18 2.11 -7.49 -9.89
N ALA A 19 3.03 -6.59 -10.22
CA ALA A 19 4.13 -6.25 -9.31
C ALA A 19 3.63 -5.53 -8.05
N CYS A 20 4.14 -5.95 -6.89
CA CYS A 20 4.01 -5.21 -5.65
C CYS A 20 4.69 -3.85 -5.79
N PHE A 21 4.01 -2.78 -5.40
CA PHE A 21 4.54 -1.42 -5.42
C PHE A 21 5.83 -1.27 -4.60
N TYR A 22 5.97 -2.05 -3.52
CA TYR A 22 7.07 -1.90 -2.56
C TYR A 22 8.26 -2.82 -2.83
N CYS A 23 8.03 -4.14 -2.94
CA CYS A 23 9.11 -5.12 -3.12
C CYS A 23 9.33 -5.55 -4.57
N HIS A 24 8.46 -5.10 -5.50
CA HIS A 24 8.49 -5.41 -6.93
C HIS A 24 8.27 -6.88 -7.31
N LEU A 25 8.05 -7.77 -6.34
CA LEU A 25 7.67 -9.15 -6.60
C LEU A 25 6.18 -9.24 -6.97
N PRO A 26 5.76 -10.25 -7.76
CA PRO A 26 4.35 -10.49 -8.05
C PRO A 26 3.50 -10.60 -6.78
N VAL A 27 2.32 -9.97 -6.79
CA VAL A 27 1.36 -10.10 -5.69
C VAL A 27 0.55 -11.39 -5.82
N GLU A 28 0.39 -12.05 -4.69
CA GLU A 28 -0.48 -13.22 -4.54
C GLU A 28 -1.50 -12.91 -3.44
N PRO A 29 -2.71 -13.50 -3.51
CA PRO A 29 -3.65 -13.38 -2.41
C PRO A 29 -3.10 -14.03 -1.12
N PRO A 30 -3.24 -13.39 0.06
CA PRO A 30 -3.90 -12.11 0.25
C PRO A 30 -3.05 -10.90 -0.16
N ALA A 31 -3.65 -9.93 -0.84
CA ALA A 31 -2.98 -8.70 -1.27
C ALA A 31 -3.81 -7.47 -0.87
N VAL A 32 -3.14 -6.35 -0.61
CA VAL A 32 -3.77 -5.06 -0.31
C VAL A 32 -3.83 -4.22 -1.56
N VAL A 33 -5.01 -3.66 -1.83
CA VAL A 33 -5.26 -2.75 -2.95
C VAL A 33 -5.61 -1.37 -2.41
N TRP A 34 -4.83 -0.38 -2.84
CA TRP A 34 -5.12 1.02 -2.60
C TRP A 34 -5.47 1.70 -3.92
N PHE A 35 -6.75 2.07 -4.09
CA PHE A 35 -7.22 2.80 -5.26
C PHE A 35 -6.85 4.28 -5.18
N GLY A 36 -6.17 4.77 -6.22
CA GLY A 36 -5.95 6.19 -6.49
C GLY A 36 -6.56 6.62 -7.83
N SER A 37 -6.46 7.90 -8.17
CA SER A 37 -6.99 8.46 -9.43
C SER A 37 -6.27 7.93 -10.68
N GLU A 38 -5.03 7.48 -10.54
CA GLU A 38 -4.21 6.96 -11.64
C GLU A 38 -4.22 5.43 -11.75
N GLY A 39 -4.90 4.75 -10.81
CA GLY A 39 -4.97 3.29 -10.76
C GLY A 39 -4.72 2.72 -9.36
N PRO A 40 -4.77 1.38 -9.23
CA PRO A 40 -4.53 0.71 -7.96
C PRO A 40 -3.03 0.55 -7.67
N LEU A 41 -2.64 0.80 -6.43
CA LEU A 41 -1.39 0.31 -5.86
C LEU A 41 -1.63 -1.07 -5.23
N LEU A 42 -0.80 -2.03 -5.60
CA LEU A 42 -0.87 -3.40 -5.12
C LEU A 42 0.28 -3.68 -4.16
N LEU A 43 -0.03 -4.24 -2.99
CA LEU A 43 0.92 -4.45 -1.91
C LEU A 43 0.72 -5.83 -1.28
N HIS A 44 1.82 -6.51 -0.92
CA HIS A 44 1.70 -7.62 0.04
C HIS A 44 1.29 -7.06 1.42
N PRO A 45 0.59 -7.84 2.27
CA PRO A 45 0.21 -7.42 3.61
C PRO A 45 1.40 -6.99 4.49
N GLY A 46 2.55 -7.66 4.37
CA GLY A 46 3.77 -7.24 5.06
C GLY A 46 4.32 -5.93 4.51
N CYS A 47 4.40 -5.81 3.18
CA CYS A 47 4.91 -4.62 2.52
C CYS A 47 4.09 -3.35 2.78
N VAL A 48 2.76 -3.46 2.97
CA VAL A 48 1.96 -2.29 3.34
C VAL A 48 2.32 -1.82 4.75
N LEU A 49 2.56 -2.71 5.70
CA LEU A 49 2.98 -2.32 7.06
C LEU A 49 4.32 -1.58 7.01
N ASP A 50 5.30 -2.14 6.31
CA ASP A 50 6.62 -1.54 6.16
C ASP A 50 6.56 -0.16 5.48
N LEU A 51 5.70 -0.01 4.47
CA LEU A 51 5.47 1.26 3.79
C LEU A 51 4.87 2.30 4.74
N PHE A 52 3.84 1.94 5.49
CA PHE A 52 3.17 2.88 6.41
C PHE A 52 4.10 3.31 7.55
N VAL A 53 4.93 2.42 8.07
CA VAL A 53 5.94 2.77 9.09
C VAL A 53 6.94 3.78 8.53
N ARG A 54 7.42 3.57 7.30
CA ARG A 54 8.33 4.52 6.64
C ARG A 54 7.66 5.87 6.39
N LEU A 55 6.45 5.89 5.86
CA LEU A 55 5.69 7.13 5.64
C LEU A 55 5.47 7.90 6.96
N ALA A 56 5.12 7.21 8.04
CA ALA A 56 4.94 7.84 9.35
C ALA A 56 6.24 8.46 9.88
N ARG A 57 7.38 7.77 9.71
CA ARG A 57 8.69 8.31 10.06
C ARG A 57 9.02 9.53 9.21
N ASP A 58 8.83 9.46 7.89
CA ASP A 58 9.15 10.56 6.99
C ASP A 58 8.29 11.80 7.29
N VAL A 59 7.01 11.61 7.63
CA VAL A 59 6.14 12.70 8.15
C VAL A 59 6.72 13.28 9.44
N HIS A 60 7.08 12.44 10.40
CA HIS A 60 7.65 12.90 11.67
C HIS A 60 8.95 13.71 11.48
N GLU A 61 9.85 13.25 10.60
CA GLU A 61 11.08 13.98 10.25
C GLU A 61 10.79 15.36 9.64
N ILE A 62 9.76 15.46 8.80
CA ILE A 62 9.31 16.74 8.24
C ILE A 62 8.77 17.66 9.34
N GLU A 63 7.97 17.15 10.28
CA GLU A 63 7.45 17.93 11.41
C GLU A 63 8.60 18.48 12.27
N CYS A 64 9.58 17.65 12.61
CA CYS A 64 10.74 18.05 13.39
C CYS A 64 11.59 19.10 12.67
N THR A 65 11.74 18.99 11.35
CA THR A 65 12.58 19.92 10.56
C THR A 65 11.89 21.26 10.29
N THR A 66 10.58 21.24 10.05
CA THR A 66 9.82 22.43 9.64
C THR A 66 9.09 23.13 10.78
N GLY A 67 8.95 22.47 11.94
CA GLY A 67 8.13 22.96 13.05
C GLY A 67 6.63 23.04 12.73
N ARG A 68 6.18 22.45 11.61
CA ARG A 68 4.76 22.42 11.23
C ARG A 68 4.11 21.18 11.86
N PRO A 69 3.20 21.34 12.84
CA PRO A 69 2.46 20.22 13.38
C PRO A 69 1.43 19.72 12.36
N THR A 70 1.29 18.40 12.21
CA THR A 70 0.08 17.82 11.61
C THR A 70 -1.04 17.90 12.64
N THR A 71 -1.88 18.93 12.53
CA THR A 71 -3.12 19.00 13.32
C THR A 71 -4.07 17.93 12.80
N VAL A 72 -4.44 16.98 13.67
CA VAL A 72 -5.49 15.99 13.46
C VAL A 72 -6.86 16.63 13.71
#